data_AF-A0A366HBG0-F1
#
_entry.id   AF-A0A366HBG0-F1
#
_cell.length_a   1.000
_cell.length_b   1.000
_cell.length_c   1.000
_cell.angle_alpha   90.00
_cell.angle_beta   90.00
_cell.angle_gamma   90.00
#
_symmetry.space_group_name_H-M   'P 1'
#
loop_
_entity.id
_entity.type
_entity.pdbx_description
1 polymer ?
#
loop_
_entity_poly.entity_id
_entity_poly.type
_entity_poly.pdbx_seq_one_letter_code
_entity_poly.pdbx_strand_id
1 'polypeptide(L)'
;MKRSFLLTLATAALLAHPVTAQEGRSLAAPSPSAAPAKKPAVPATPAGLGLKDGDRFIFVGDSITHACLYTQYVENYFYTRYPNMRLAFRNAGVSGDRARDVLNRFDEDIAAFKPTVATVLLGMNDGSYKDFDKPTFDTYAKDMSELLDRLKAINCRVIVMSPTMFDHQAWDVRIKEKPEYAKGRVVTGYNAVLAYYGKWLQETAWQRNLQFVDLFGPLNLFTAQQRRFDPNFTLIQDAIHPGPDGNFIMAYTLLKQTGEAGPILSAGVRVVNGQWQPINPAVVSEVKGNPTRSVSYTVKPKALPWVQQAEAPLGMKLTKAGHTASQESYVASGLISGRYDLHINGKLVGTWDERALSVHAEVEEDPDSPTYQQSLKVVALNKKRNDEAVRPMRNLWGKQKGMFNKRESDKVAYDAWQTEFQTKRKELDDLAAKYEAEIYQINKVKELKVEIMPTPRPAAPAKAAQQPAAKPAEAKKAA
;
A
#
# COMPACT_ATOMS: atom_id res chain seq x y z
N MET A 1 6.78 -63.94 -39.16
CA MET A 1 8.15 -64.38 -39.47
C MET A 1 9.09 -63.22 -39.11
N LYS A 2 9.72 -63.20 -37.92
CA LYS A 2 11.07 -63.68 -37.54
C LYS A 2 12.27 -63.00 -38.24
N ARG A 3 13.05 -62.27 -37.42
CA ARG A 3 14.53 -62.06 -37.38
C ARG A 3 15.12 -61.15 -38.48
N SER A 4 16.23 -60.39 -38.30
CA SER A 4 17.27 -60.33 -37.26
C SER A 4 18.07 -59.02 -37.38
N PHE A 5 18.77 -58.64 -36.31
CA PHE A 5 19.84 -57.62 -36.20
C PHE A 5 21.02 -57.87 -37.15
N LEU A 6 21.71 -56.80 -37.59
CA LEU A 6 23.16 -56.84 -37.81
C LEU A 6 23.81 -55.45 -37.62
N LEU A 7 24.83 -55.42 -36.78
CA LEU A 7 25.73 -54.32 -36.45
C LEU A 7 26.97 -54.43 -37.33
N THR A 8 27.48 -53.33 -37.88
CA THR A 8 28.77 -53.32 -38.60
C THR A 8 29.64 -52.17 -38.11
N LEU A 9 30.80 -52.53 -37.53
CA LEU A 9 31.92 -51.64 -37.26
C LEU A 9 32.67 -51.32 -38.56
N ALA A 10 33.16 -50.08 -38.69
CA ALA A 10 34.28 -49.77 -39.58
C ALA A 10 35.25 -48.79 -38.89
N THR A 11 36.50 -49.24 -38.82
CA THR A 11 37.71 -48.60 -38.30
C THR A 11 38.23 -47.48 -39.19
N ALA A 12 38.81 -46.42 -38.59
CA ALA A 12 39.69 -45.48 -39.28
C ALA A 12 40.93 -45.18 -38.42
N ALA A 13 42.09 -45.19 -39.09
CA ALA A 13 43.44 -45.31 -38.55
C ALA A 13 44.01 -44.01 -37.95
N LEU A 14 44.86 -44.16 -36.93
CA LEU A 14 45.74 -43.11 -36.39
C LEU A 14 46.92 -42.88 -37.35
N LEU A 15 47.15 -41.61 -37.72
CA LEU A 15 48.44 -41.14 -38.21
C LEU A 15 49.12 -40.31 -37.11
N ALA A 16 50.28 -40.76 -36.68
CA ALA A 16 51.14 -40.07 -35.72
C ALA A 16 51.99 -39.00 -36.43
N HIS A 17 52.09 -37.82 -35.82
CA HIS A 17 53.11 -36.84 -36.13
C HIS A 17 54.00 -36.62 -34.90
N PRO A 18 55.32 -36.49 -35.04
CA PRO A 18 56.22 -36.33 -33.92
C PRO A 18 56.15 -34.90 -33.37
N VAL A 19 56.03 -34.80 -32.05
CA VAL A 19 56.14 -33.54 -31.30
C VAL A 19 57.62 -33.22 -31.15
N THR A 20 58.06 -32.10 -31.72
CA THR A 20 59.33 -31.45 -31.38
C THR A 20 59.19 -30.72 -30.05
N ALA A 21 60.11 -31.00 -29.14
CA ALA A 21 60.18 -30.40 -27.81
C ALA A 21 60.49 -28.89 -27.92
N GLN A 22 59.70 -28.06 -27.24
CA GLN A 22 60.02 -26.66 -27.01
C GLN A 22 60.34 -26.46 -25.53
N GLU A 23 61.48 -25.81 -25.29
CA GLU A 23 62.15 -25.62 -24.01
C GLU A 23 61.30 -24.89 -22.96
N GLY A 24 61.48 -25.29 -21.70
CA GLY A 24 60.67 -24.88 -20.57
C GLY A 24 60.69 -23.38 -20.27
N ARG A 25 59.50 -22.81 -20.09
CA ARG A 25 59.31 -21.59 -19.32
C ARG A 25 58.98 -21.96 -17.88
N SER A 26 59.83 -21.49 -16.96
CA SER A 26 59.62 -21.54 -15.51
C SER A 26 58.26 -20.94 -15.15
N LEU A 27 57.38 -21.73 -14.56
CA LEU A 27 56.13 -21.27 -13.97
C LEU A 27 56.44 -20.48 -12.68
N ALA A 28 56.10 -19.20 -12.67
CA ALA A 28 56.14 -18.39 -11.46
C ALA A 28 55.15 -18.96 -10.42
N ALA A 29 55.56 -18.96 -9.15
CA ALA A 29 54.75 -19.42 -8.03
C ALA A 29 53.44 -18.61 -7.92
N PRO A 30 52.32 -19.24 -7.52
CA PRO A 30 51.05 -18.55 -7.40
C PRO A 30 51.11 -17.50 -6.27
N SER A 31 50.70 -16.27 -6.59
CA SER A 31 50.50 -15.19 -5.63
C SER A 31 49.53 -15.60 -4.51
N PRO A 32 49.72 -15.10 -3.27
CA PRO A 32 48.87 -15.48 -2.15
C PRO A 32 47.42 -15.09 -2.39
N SER A 33 46.55 -16.06 -2.13
CA SER A 33 45.09 -16.02 -2.24
C SER A 33 44.50 -14.72 -1.70
N ALA A 34 43.78 -14.00 -2.56
CA ALA A 34 42.95 -12.88 -2.15
C ALA A 34 41.96 -13.35 -1.07
N ALA A 35 41.86 -12.58 0.02
CA ALA A 35 40.94 -12.85 1.12
C ALA A 35 39.51 -13.11 0.60
N PRO A 36 38.77 -14.05 1.21
CA PRO A 36 37.42 -14.37 0.76
C PRO A 36 36.55 -13.11 0.79
N ALA A 37 35.93 -12.80 -0.35
CA ALA A 37 34.95 -11.73 -0.46
C ALA A 37 33.90 -11.91 0.65
N LYS A 38 33.60 -10.83 1.39
CA LYS A 38 32.54 -10.82 2.41
C LYS A 38 31.29 -11.41 1.79
N LYS A 39 30.74 -12.47 2.41
CA LYS A 39 29.42 -13.00 2.04
C LYS A 39 28.43 -11.84 1.97
N PRO A 40 27.59 -11.75 0.92
CA PRO A 40 26.51 -10.77 0.89
C PRO A 40 25.72 -10.91 2.19
N ALA A 41 25.61 -9.82 2.95
CA ALA A 41 24.75 -9.80 4.12
C ALA A 41 23.34 -10.19 3.67
N VAL A 42 22.64 -10.99 4.48
CA VAL A 42 21.20 -11.18 4.30
C VAL A 42 20.58 -9.78 4.15
N PRO A 43 19.78 -9.51 3.09
CA PRO A 43 19.14 -8.22 2.95
C PRO A 43 18.40 -7.95 4.25
N ALA A 44 18.79 -6.90 4.97
CA ALA A 44 18.05 -6.49 6.15
C ALA A 44 16.60 -6.27 5.71
N THR A 45 15.63 -6.75 6.50
CA THR A 45 14.24 -6.31 6.37
C THR A 45 14.27 -4.78 6.23
N PRO A 46 13.60 -4.20 5.21
CA PRO A 46 13.60 -2.75 5.02
C PRO A 46 13.28 -2.06 6.35
N ALA A 47 14.15 -1.17 6.81
CA ALA A 47 14.12 -0.58 8.15
C ALA A 47 13.04 0.52 8.30
N GLY A 48 11.96 0.45 7.51
CA GLY A 48 11.05 1.56 7.25
C GLY A 48 11.68 2.63 6.36
N LEU A 49 10.95 3.71 6.13
CA LEU A 49 11.39 4.90 5.40
C LEU A 49 12.29 5.80 6.24
N GLY A 50 12.34 5.61 7.56
CA GLY A 50 13.13 6.44 8.47
C GLY A 50 12.67 7.91 8.47
N LEU A 51 11.35 8.13 8.40
CA LEU A 51 10.78 9.48 8.43
C LEU A 51 11.00 10.14 9.79
N LYS A 52 11.06 11.48 9.77
CA LYS A 52 11.25 12.34 10.95
C LYS A 52 10.21 13.45 10.96
N ASP A 53 10.00 14.03 12.14
CA ASP A 53 9.18 15.24 12.28
C ASP A 53 9.67 16.34 11.35
N GLY A 54 8.74 16.97 10.62
CA GLY A 54 9.05 17.98 9.61
C GLY A 54 9.48 17.46 8.23
N ASP A 55 9.53 16.13 8.01
CA ASP A 55 9.78 15.59 6.68
C ASP A 55 8.69 16.01 5.66
N ARG A 56 9.13 16.24 4.42
CA ARG A 56 8.29 16.69 3.31
C ARG A 56 8.26 15.58 2.25
N PHE A 57 7.17 14.84 2.22
CA PHE A 57 6.99 13.67 1.36
C PHE A 57 6.20 14.05 0.11
N ILE A 58 6.84 13.97 -1.06
CA ILE A 58 6.21 14.22 -2.36
C ILE A 58 5.92 12.91 -3.13
N PHE A 59 4.77 12.83 -3.79
CA PHE A 59 4.41 11.76 -4.71
C PHE A 59 4.55 12.26 -6.15
N VAL A 60 5.60 11.89 -6.86
CA VAL A 60 5.86 12.32 -8.25
C VAL A 60 5.26 11.31 -9.21
N GLY A 61 4.46 11.76 -10.18
CA GLY A 61 3.95 10.86 -11.20
C GLY A 61 3.03 11.50 -12.23
N ASP A 62 2.21 10.65 -12.86
CA ASP A 62 1.30 10.98 -13.94
C ASP A 62 -0.19 11.04 -13.48
N SER A 63 -1.13 10.64 -14.34
CA SER A 63 -2.56 10.57 -14.07
C SER A 63 -2.93 9.64 -12.91
N ILE A 64 -2.19 8.55 -12.71
CA ILE A 64 -2.45 7.61 -11.61
C ILE A 64 -2.17 8.31 -10.27
N THR A 65 -1.11 9.12 -10.22
CA THR A 65 -0.78 9.94 -9.04
C THR A 65 -1.73 11.12 -8.92
N HIS A 66 -2.07 11.79 -10.02
CA HIS A 66 -3.02 12.91 -10.06
C HIS A 66 -4.39 12.52 -9.44
N ALA A 67 -4.82 11.26 -9.59
CA ALA A 67 -6.10 10.79 -9.09
C ALA A 67 -6.27 10.89 -7.57
N CYS A 68 -5.22 11.15 -6.79
CA CYS A 68 -5.25 11.32 -5.33
C CYS A 68 -5.85 10.12 -4.58
N LEU A 69 -5.76 8.90 -5.11
CA LEU A 69 -6.26 7.69 -4.45
C LEU A 69 -5.16 7.01 -3.63
N TYR A 70 -4.18 6.35 -4.26
CA TYR A 70 -3.13 5.66 -3.49
C TYR A 70 -2.34 6.64 -2.60
N THR A 71 -2.12 7.88 -3.05
CA THR A 71 -1.44 8.91 -2.26
C THR A 71 -2.23 9.26 -1.00
N GLN A 72 -3.55 9.44 -1.12
CA GLN A 72 -4.43 9.70 0.03
C GLN A 72 -4.40 8.52 1.01
N TYR A 73 -4.37 7.27 0.51
CA TYR A 73 -4.34 6.10 1.38
C TYR A 73 -3.02 5.98 2.14
N VAL A 74 -1.90 6.34 1.50
CA VAL A 74 -0.58 6.44 2.15
C VAL A 74 -0.55 7.56 3.17
N GLU A 75 -1.10 8.74 2.84
CA GLU A 75 -1.26 9.85 3.80
C GLU A 75 -2.09 9.43 5.01
N ASN A 76 -3.24 8.76 4.79
CA ASN A 76 -4.11 8.24 5.84
C ASN A 76 -3.34 7.32 6.78
N TYR A 77 -2.53 6.41 6.24
CA TYR A 77 -1.68 5.53 7.03
C TYR A 77 -0.74 6.33 7.93
N PHE A 78 -0.03 7.33 7.41
CA PHE A 78 0.91 8.10 8.21
C PHE A 78 0.22 8.99 9.25
N TYR A 79 -0.93 9.59 8.92
CA TYR A 79 -1.72 10.38 9.86
C TYR A 79 -2.24 9.55 11.05
N THR A 80 -2.58 8.28 10.83
CA THR A 80 -3.03 7.39 11.92
C THR A 80 -1.87 6.70 12.63
N ARG A 81 -0.81 6.33 11.89
CA ARG A 81 0.37 5.61 12.41
C ARG A 81 1.26 6.49 13.29
N TYR A 82 1.51 7.73 12.90
CA TYR A 82 2.47 8.61 13.57
C TYR A 82 1.84 9.95 13.94
N PRO A 83 0.84 9.98 14.84
CA PRO A 83 0.09 11.19 15.17
C PRO A 83 0.93 12.29 15.85
N ASN A 84 2.14 11.95 16.30
CA ASN A 84 3.10 12.87 16.90
C ASN A 84 4.24 13.28 15.96
N MET A 85 4.23 12.83 14.71
CA MET A 85 5.20 13.22 13.69
C MET A 85 4.47 14.04 12.61
N ARG A 86 4.79 15.33 12.55
CA ARG A 86 4.18 16.26 11.60
C ARG A 86 4.91 16.18 10.26
N LEU A 87 4.39 15.33 9.39
CA LEU A 87 4.77 15.23 7.99
C LEU A 87 3.96 16.20 7.14
N ALA A 88 4.59 16.75 6.10
CA ALA A 88 3.91 17.49 5.04
C ALA A 88 3.88 16.66 3.75
N PHE A 89 2.71 16.53 3.13
CA PHE A 89 2.53 15.73 1.93
C PHE A 89 2.26 16.60 0.70
N ARG A 90 2.83 16.23 -0.45
CA ARG A 90 2.56 16.86 -1.73
C ARG A 90 2.28 15.80 -2.78
N ASN A 91 1.09 15.85 -3.37
CA ASN A 91 0.86 15.15 -4.63
C ASN A 91 1.46 16.00 -5.78
N ALA A 92 2.30 15.41 -6.61
CA ALA A 92 2.90 16.01 -7.80
C ALA A 92 2.61 15.18 -9.06
N GLY A 93 1.42 14.60 -9.11
CA GLY A 93 0.85 13.94 -10.28
C GLY A 93 0.17 14.91 -11.24
N VAL A 94 0.41 14.77 -12.53
CA VAL A 94 -0.31 15.51 -13.58
C VAL A 94 -0.72 14.56 -14.71
N SER A 95 -1.97 14.65 -15.14
CA SER A 95 -2.53 13.68 -16.09
C SER A 95 -1.81 13.73 -17.44
N GLY A 96 -1.45 12.54 -17.94
CA GLY A 96 -0.77 12.38 -19.22
C GLY A 96 0.71 12.77 -19.22
N ASP A 97 1.30 13.01 -18.05
CA ASP A 97 2.74 13.24 -17.96
C ASP A 97 3.53 11.97 -18.28
N ARG A 98 4.64 12.21 -19.00
CA ARG A 98 5.81 11.35 -19.14
C ARG A 98 6.95 11.90 -18.27
N ALA A 99 8.04 11.15 -18.13
CA ALA A 99 9.23 11.60 -17.41
C ALA A 99 9.74 12.97 -17.85
N ARG A 100 9.80 13.24 -19.16
CA ARG A 100 10.14 14.58 -19.70
C ARG A 100 9.22 15.70 -19.22
N ASP A 101 7.93 15.43 -19.05
CA ASP A 101 6.96 16.45 -18.69
C ASP A 101 7.12 16.82 -17.20
N VAL A 102 7.46 15.82 -16.37
CA VAL A 102 7.87 16.02 -14.98
C VAL A 102 9.14 16.85 -14.89
N LEU A 103 10.14 16.59 -15.73
CA LEU A 103 11.37 17.40 -15.80
C LEU A 103 11.07 18.86 -16.14
N ASN A 104 10.17 19.12 -17.09
CA ASN A 104 9.79 20.49 -17.48
C ASN A 104 9.19 21.31 -16.34
N ARG A 105 8.49 20.67 -15.40
CA ARG A 105 7.89 21.31 -14.22
C ARG A 105 8.67 21.09 -12.92
N PHE A 106 9.86 20.48 -12.99
CA PHE A 106 10.57 20.03 -11.79
C PHE A 106 10.83 21.17 -10.80
N ASP A 107 11.35 22.30 -11.28
CA ASP A 107 11.73 23.40 -10.38
C ASP A 107 10.51 24.02 -9.70
N GLU A 108 9.44 24.26 -10.45
CA GLU A 108 8.27 25.01 -9.98
C GLU A 108 7.30 24.15 -9.13
N ASP A 109 7.20 22.84 -9.39
CA ASP A 109 6.25 21.94 -8.72
C ASP A 109 6.93 21.04 -7.67
N ILE A 110 8.12 20.52 -8.00
CA ILE A 110 8.81 19.50 -7.18
C ILE A 110 9.84 20.17 -6.28
N ALA A 111 10.86 20.83 -6.84
CA ALA A 111 11.94 21.43 -6.07
C ALA A 111 11.45 22.56 -5.15
N ALA A 112 10.46 23.33 -5.59
CA ALA A 112 9.83 24.39 -4.78
C ALA A 112 9.24 23.89 -3.46
N PHE A 113 8.78 22.62 -3.41
CA PHE A 113 8.30 21.99 -2.18
C PHE A 113 9.44 21.54 -1.24
N LYS A 114 10.69 21.58 -1.72
CA LYS A 114 11.90 21.15 -1.01
C LYS A 114 11.77 19.73 -0.43
N PRO A 115 11.34 18.72 -1.20
CA PRO A 115 11.02 17.41 -0.65
C PRO A 115 12.22 16.75 0.01
N THR A 116 12.01 16.08 1.14
CA THR A 116 13.02 15.24 1.79
C THR A 116 12.86 13.77 1.43
N VAL A 117 11.67 13.37 0.99
CA VAL A 117 11.33 12.03 0.49
C VAL A 117 10.46 12.15 -0.74
N ALA A 118 10.73 11.35 -1.78
CA ALA A 118 9.92 11.29 -2.99
C ALA A 118 9.61 9.84 -3.38
N THR A 119 8.37 9.56 -3.75
CA THR A 119 8.09 8.41 -4.62
C THR A 119 8.05 8.85 -6.08
N VAL A 120 8.44 7.98 -7.00
CA VAL A 120 8.37 8.24 -8.46
C VAL A 120 7.61 7.10 -9.14
N LEU A 121 6.46 7.43 -9.74
CA LEU A 121 5.60 6.51 -10.50
C LEU A 121 5.34 7.05 -11.91
N LEU A 122 6.09 6.53 -12.87
CA LEU A 122 6.05 6.92 -14.29
C LEU A 122 6.35 5.69 -15.17
N GLY A 123 6.00 5.76 -16.44
CA GLY A 123 6.17 4.66 -17.40
C GLY A 123 4.90 4.34 -18.19
N MET A 124 3.71 4.55 -17.60
CA MET A 124 2.43 4.25 -18.24
C MET A 124 2.19 5.07 -19.51
N ASN A 125 2.54 6.37 -19.51
CA ASN A 125 2.43 7.21 -20.71
C ASN A 125 3.71 7.19 -21.57
N ASP A 126 4.86 6.89 -20.96
CA ASP A 126 6.17 6.89 -21.63
C ASP A 126 6.24 5.80 -22.70
N GLY A 127 5.74 4.61 -22.40
CA GLY A 127 5.61 3.52 -23.39
C GLY A 127 4.62 3.82 -24.52
N SER A 128 3.85 4.92 -24.42
CA SER A 128 2.99 5.46 -25.48
C SER A 128 1.92 4.50 -26.01
N TYR A 129 1.53 3.49 -25.23
CA TYR A 129 0.47 2.53 -25.57
C TYR A 129 0.75 1.82 -26.92
N LYS A 130 2.00 1.42 -27.12
CA LYS A 130 2.47 0.67 -28.29
C LYS A 130 3.37 -0.49 -27.88
N ASP A 131 3.61 -1.41 -28.80
CA ASP A 131 4.63 -2.45 -28.62
C ASP A 131 6.01 -1.87 -28.36
N PHE A 132 6.87 -2.69 -27.75
CA PHE A 132 8.22 -2.27 -27.39
C PHE A 132 8.99 -1.80 -28.63
N ASP A 133 9.51 -0.58 -28.57
CA ASP A 133 10.55 -0.11 -29.46
C ASP A 133 11.67 0.56 -28.65
N LYS A 134 12.89 0.30 -29.10
CA LYS A 134 14.10 0.78 -28.42
C LYS A 134 14.17 2.31 -28.34
N PRO A 135 13.86 3.11 -29.39
CA PRO A 135 13.92 4.57 -29.30
C PRO A 135 13.03 5.17 -28.22
N THR A 136 11.81 4.65 -28.05
CA THR A 136 10.88 5.11 -27.02
C THR A 136 11.38 4.75 -25.63
N PHE A 137 11.87 3.52 -25.46
CA PHE A 137 12.48 3.10 -24.21
C PHE A 137 13.74 3.91 -23.88
N ASP A 138 14.62 4.19 -24.84
CA ASP A 138 15.83 4.98 -24.64
C ASP A 138 15.48 6.40 -24.15
N THR A 139 14.40 6.99 -24.68
CA THR A 139 13.88 8.29 -24.22
C THR A 139 13.41 8.21 -22.78
N TYR A 140 12.57 7.22 -22.46
CA TYR A 140 12.11 6.97 -21.09
C TYR A 140 13.28 6.77 -20.12
N ALA A 141 14.26 5.94 -20.50
CA ALA A 141 15.39 5.60 -19.66
C ALA A 141 16.29 6.82 -19.37
N LYS A 142 16.52 7.65 -20.40
CA LYS A 142 17.23 8.91 -20.27
C LYS A 142 16.50 9.87 -19.32
N ASP A 143 15.22 10.12 -19.57
CA ASP A 143 14.46 11.13 -18.83
C ASP A 143 14.22 10.69 -17.37
N MET A 144 13.99 9.40 -17.13
CA MET A 144 13.92 8.85 -15.78
C MET A 144 15.26 8.96 -15.05
N SER A 145 16.38 8.67 -15.72
CA SER A 145 17.71 8.83 -15.13
C SER A 145 17.97 10.27 -14.72
N GLU A 146 17.68 11.22 -15.60
CA GLU A 146 17.81 12.66 -15.31
C GLU A 146 16.92 13.08 -14.14
N LEU A 147 15.67 12.61 -14.08
CA LEU A 147 14.76 12.92 -12.97
C LEU A 147 15.32 12.43 -11.62
N LEU A 148 15.86 11.21 -11.59
CA LEU A 148 16.49 10.66 -10.39
C LEU A 148 17.75 11.46 -9.99
N ASP A 149 18.54 11.92 -10.96
CA ASP A 149 19.70 12.77 -10.73
C ASP A 149 19.30 14.15 -10.18
N ARG A 150 18.23 14.75 -10.71
CA ARG A 150 17.67 16.01 -10.19
C ARG A 150 17.13 15.90 -8.76
N LEU A 151 16.43 14.81 -8.43
CA LEU A 151 15.98 14.55 -7.05
C LEU A 151 17.15 14.34 -6.09
N LYS A 152 18.19 13.62 -6.53
CA LYS A 152 19.42 13.44 -5.76
C LYS A 152 20.14 14.76 -5.52
N ALA A 153 20.21 15.65 -6.52
CA ALA A 153 20.86 16.95 -6.42
C ALA A 153 20.24 17.88 -5.37
N ILE A 154 18.95 17.70 -5.07
CA ILE A 154 18.25 18.43 -3.99
C ILE A 154 18.22 17.66 -2.66
N ASN A 155 19.05 16.61 -2.51
CA ASN A 155 19.14 15.75 -1.33
C ASN A 155 17.82 15.05 -0.94
N CYS A 156 17.00 14.71 -1.93
CA CYS A 156 15.76 13.97 -1.70
C CYS A 156 16.02 12.46 -1.63
N ARG A 157 15.47 11.77 -0.61
CA ARG A 157 15.47 10.29 -0.56
C ARG A 157 14.41 9.77 -1.53
N VAL A 158 14.80 8.92 -2.47
CA VAL A 158 13.90 8.47 -3.55
C VAL A 158 13.51 7.01 -3.38
N ILE A 159 12.20 6.75 -3.50
CA ILE A 159 11.59 5.44 -3.67
C ILE A 159 11.08 5.34 -5.11
N VAL A 160 11.71 4.48 -5.91
CA VAL A 160 11.32 4.24 -7.30
C VAL A 160 10.19 3.21 -7.31
N MET A 161 9.10 3.48 -8.03
CA MET A 161 7.99 2.54 -8.16
C MET A 161 7.90 2.05 -9.60
N SER A 162 7.65 0.75 -9.79
CA SER A 162 7.34 0.23 -11.13
C SER A 162 6.08 0.92 -11.68
N PRO A 163 5.91 1.07 -13.01
CA PRO A 163 4.60 1.35 -13.55
C PRO A 163 3.60 0.28 -13.10
N THR A 164 2.31 0.65 -13.05
CA THR A 164 1.23 -0.31 -12.79
C THR A 164 1.04 -1.22 -14.01
N MET A 165 0.25 -2.28 -13.84
CA MET A 165 -0.13 -3.13 -14.97
C MET A 165 -1.05 -2.40 -15.96
N PHE A 166 -1.06 -2.88 -17.19
CA PHE A 166 -2.09 -2.58 -18.18
C PHE A 166 -2.99 -3.81 -18.36
N ASP A 167 -4.31 -3.62 -18.33
CA ASP A 167 -5.26 -4.73 -18.40
C ASP A 167 -5.87 -4.89 -19.79
N HIS A 168 -5.29 -5.80 -20.59
CA HIS A 168 -5.74 -6.07 -21.96
C HIS A 168 -7.20 -6.53 -22.07
N GLN A 169 -7.71 -7.27 -21.09
CA GLN A 169 -9.11 -7.68 -21.15
C GLN A 169 -10.05 -6.50 -20.91
N ALA A 170 -9.71 -5.60 -19.97
CA ALA A 170 -10.44 -4.35 -19.78
C ALA A 170 -10.33 -3.45 -21.00
N TRP A 171 -9.17 -3.45 -21.67
CA TRP A 171 -8.95 -2.70 -22.91
C TRP A 171 -9.88 -3.18 -24.02
N ASP A 172 -9.94 -4.49 -24.26
CA ASP A 172 -10.81 -5.08 -25.29
C ASP A 172 -12.29 -4.74 -25.07
N VAL A 173 -12.74 -4.74 -23.82
CA VAL A 173 -14.09 -4.28 -23.46
C VAL A 173 -14.23 -2.78 -23.78
N ARG A 174 -13.28 -1.97 -23.31
CA ARG A 174 -13.33 -0.52 -23.44
C ARG A 174 -13.35 -0.04 -24.89
N ILE A 175 -12.55 -0.62 -25.77
CA ILE A 175 -12.49 -0.20 -27.17
C ILE A 175 -13.68 -0.69 -27.98
N LYS A 176 -14.35 -1.78 -27.56
CA LYS A 176 -15.64 -2.19 -28.14
C LYS A 176 -16.74 -1.19 -27.79
N GLU A 177 -16.75 -0.70 -26.56
CA GLU A 177 -17.71 0.32 -26.10
C GLU A 177 -17.40 1.72 -26.67
N LYS A 178 -16.11 2.05 -26.79
CA LYS A 178 -15.60 3.38 -27.18
C LYS A 178 -14.42 3.25 -28.15
N PRO A 179 -14.66 3.00 -29.45
CA PRO A 179 -13.61 2.78 -30.44
C PRO A 179 -12.59 3.94 -30.55
N GLU A 180 -13.01 5.16 -30.28
CA GLU A 180 -12.15 6.34 -30.26
C GLU A 180 -11.06 6.28 -29.17
N TYR A 181 -11.25 5.47 -28.12
CA TYR A 181 -10.26 5.27 -27.06
C TYR A 181 -8.98 4.59 -27.57
N ALA A 182 -9.07 3.85 -28.68
CA ALA A 182 -7.94 3.22 -29.36
C ALA A 182 -7.21 4.16 -30.33
N LYS A 183 -7.71 5.38 -30.59
CA LYS A 183 -7.15 6.26 -31.61
C LYS A 183 -5.67 6.58 -31.31
N GLY A 184 -4.80 6.20 -32.25
CA GLY A 184 -3.36 6.43 -32.15
C GLY A 184 -2.63 5.49 -31.18
N ARG A 185 -3.25 4.39 -30.74
CA ARG A 185 -2.68 3.40 -29.82
C ARG A 185 -2.70 2.02 -30.47
N VAL A 186 -1.61 1.28 -30.36
CA VAL A 186 -1.47 -0.09 -30.92
C VAL A 186 -1.08 -1.01 -29.78
N VAL A 187 -2.09 -1.47 -29.04
CA VAL A 187 -1.90 -2.13 -27.74
C VAL A 187 -2.02 -3.64 -27.91
N THR A 188 -0.97 -4.29 -28.40
CA THR A 188 -0.90 -5.75 -28.56
C THR A 188 -0.15 -6.39 -27.39
N GLY A 189 1.02 -5.86 -27.03
CA GLY A 189 1.88 -6.38 -25.96
C GLY A 189 2.11 -5.44 -24.77
N TYR A 190 1.28 -4.41 -24.58
CA TYR A 190 1.65 -3.28 -23.72
C TYR A 190 1.94 -3.62 -22.24
N ASN A 191 1.20 -4.57 -21.64
CA ASN A 191 1.52 -5.01 -20.28
C ASN A 191 2.92 -5.64 -20.17
N ALA A 192 3.43 -6.28 -21.23
CA ALA A 192 4.81 -6.79 -21.26
C ALA A 192 5.85 -5.66 -21.40
N VAL A 193 5.51 -4.57 -22.11
CA VAL A 193 6.34 -3.35 -22.15
C VAL A 193 6.49 -2.76 -20.75
N LEU A 194 5.38 -2.63 -20.01
CA LEU A 194 5.39 -2.13 -18.64
C LEU A 194 6.14 -3.07 -17.68
N ALA A 195 6.08 -4.38 -17.89
CA ALA A 195 6.91 -5.34 -17.16
C ALA A 195 8.41 -5.09 -17.40
N TYR A 196 8.82 -4.88 -18.66
CA TYR A 196 10.21 -4.56 -19.00
C TYR A 196 10.65 -3.23 -18.38
N TYR A 197 9.82 -2.18 -18.46
CA TYR A 197 10.11 -0.86 -17.87
C TYR A 197 10.27 -0.98 -16.35
N GLY A 198 9.39 -1.74 -15.69
CA GLY A 198 9.48 -2.02 -14.26
C GLY A 198 10.76 -2.75 -13.86
N LYS A 199 11.20 -3.75 -14.63
CA LYS A 199 12.46 -4.46 -14.36
C LYS A 199 13.69 -3.61 -14.62
N TRP A 200 13.67 -2.79 -15.68
CA TRP A 200 14.75 -1.83 -15.90
C TRP A 200 14.84 -0.80 -14.76
N LEU A 201 13.71 -0.28 -14.27
CA LEU A 201 13.69 0.63 -13.11
C LEU A 201 14.20 -0.03 -11.84
N GLN A 202 13.88 -1.30 -11.61
CA GLN A 202 14.38 -2.07 -10.48
C GLN A 202 15.91 -2.11 -10.45
N GLU A 203 16.52 -2.52 -11.57
CA GLU A 203 17.99 -2.55 -11.71
C GLU A 203 18.60 -1.15 -11.57
N THR A 204 17.98 -0.14 -12.18
CA THR A 204 18.43 1.25 -12.10
C THR A 204 18.38 1.78 -10.67
N ALA A 205 17.31 1.48 -9.92
CA ALA A 205 17.18 1.86 -8.52
C ALA A 205 18.27 1.21 -7.68
N TRP A 206 18.49 -0.10 -7.83
CA TRP A 206 19.51 -0.84 -7.08
C TRP A 206 20.94 -0.38 -7.38
N GLN A 207 21.28 -0.14 -8.65
CA GLN A 207 22.57 0.42 -9.05
C GLN A 207 22.80 1.82 -8.43
N ARG A 208 21.72 2.59 -8.22
CA ARG A 208 21.74 3.90 -7.57
C ARG A 208 21.60 3.83 -6.04
N ASN A 209 21.54 2.63 -5.44
CA ASN A 209 21.25 2.40 -4.01
C ASN A 209 19.93 3.03 -3.53
N LEU A 210 18.92 3.06 -4.39
CA LEU A 210 17.58 3.54 -4.08
C LEU A 210 16.66 2.36 -3.71
N GLN A 211 15.62 2.66 -2.91
CA GLN A 211 14.55 1.70 -2.69
C GLN A 211 13.70 1.54 -3.95
N PHE A 212 13.20 0.34 -4.18
CA PHE A 212 12.31 0.01 -5.29
C PHE A 212 11.05 -0.67 -4.76
N VAL A 213 9.90 -0.30 -5.33
CA VAL A 213 8.60 -0.90 -5.03
C VAL A 213 7.96 -1.44 -6.31
N ASP A 214 7.63 -2.72 -6.31
CA ASP A 214 6.93 -3.38 -7.41
C ASP A 214 5.41 -3.25 -7.26
N LEU A 215 4.79 -2.34 -8.01
CA LEU A 215 3.34 -2.18 -8.12
C LEU A 215 2.74 -3.06 -9.23
N PHE A 216 3.55 -3.44 -10.22
CA PHE A 216 3.14 -4.25 -11.36
C PHE A 216 2.71 -5.65 -10.92
N GLY A 217 3.55 -6.31 -10.11
CA GLY A 217 3.34 -7.68 -9.66
C GLY A 217 2.02 -7.89 -8.91
N PRO A 218 1.78 -7.18 -7.78
CA PRO A 218 0.57 -7.37 -6.98
C PRO A 218 -0.74 -7.09 -7.73
N LEU A 219 -0.78 -6.06 -8.57
CA LEU A 219 -1.98 -5.75 -9.36
C LEU A 219 -2.30 -6.87 -10.37
N ASN A 220 -1.30 -7.40 -11.08
CA ASN A 220 -1.49 -8.54 -11.97
C ASN A 220 -1.94 -9.78 -11.20
N LEU A 221 -1.29 -10.07 -10.06
CA LEU A 221 -1.57 -11.24 -9.25
C LEU A 221 -3.02 -11.23 -8.75
N PHE A 222 -3.46 -10.13 -8.13
CA PHE A 222 -4.81 -10.05 -7.59
C PHE A 222 -5.88 -10.05 -8.68
N THR A 223 -5.64 -9.37 -9.80
CA THR A 223 -6.54 -9.42 -10.97
C THR A 223 -6.71 -10.85 -11.47
N ALA A 224 -5.61 -11.59 -11.67
CA ALA A 224 -5.64 -12.97 -12.13
C ALA A 224 -6.30 -13.93 -11.12
N GLN A 225 -6.11 -13.71 -9.81
CA GLN A 225 -6.77 -14.49 -8.78
C GLN A 225 -8.28 -14.28 -8.77
N GLN A 226 -8.74 -13.03 -8.85
CA GLN A 226 -10.17 -12.72 -8.87
C GLN A 226 -10.85 -13.21 -10.14
N ARG A 227 -10.13 -13.24 -11.28
CA ARG A 227 -10.63 -13.83 -12.53
C ARG A 227 -10.98 -15.31 -12.48
N ARG A 228 -10.50 -16.03 -11.47
CA ARG A 228 -10.91 -17.43 -11.23
C ARG A 228 -12.35 -17.54 -10.73
N PHE A 229 -12.91 -16.47 -10.17
CA PHE A 229 -14.27 -16.40 -9.65
C PHE A 229 -15.20 -15.59 -10.56
N ASP A 230 -14.70 -14.49 -11.10
CA ASP A 230 -15.38 -13.68 -12.11
C ASP A 230 -14.43 -13.43 -13.28
N PRO A 231 -14.59 -14.14 -14.42
CA PRO A 231 -13.71 -13.98 -15.58
C PRO A 231 -13.61 -12.56 -16.11
N ASN A 232 -14.60 -11.69 -15.87
CA ASN A 232 -14.61 -10.30 -16.33
C ASN A 232 -14.05 -9.31 -15.30
N PHE A 233 -13.60 -9.80 -14.15
CA PHE A 233 -13.06 -8.96 -13.09
C PHE A 233 -11.85 -8.14 -13.58
N THR A 234 -11.79 -6.89 -13.13
CA THR A 234 -10.62 -6.02 -13.28
C THR A 234 -10.51 -5.04 -12.12
N LEU A 235 -9.27 -4.74 -11.71
CA LEU A 235 -8.96 -3.61 -10.82
C LEU A 235 -8.82 -2.28 -11.59
N ILE A 236 -8.82 -2.31 -12.93
CA ILE A 236 -8.40 -1.22 -13.82
C ILE A 236 -9.39 -1.13 -14.99
N GLN A 237 -10.58 -0.58 -14.73
CA GLN A 237 -11.72 -0.65 -15.65
C GLN A 237 -11.45 -0.03 -17.04
N ASP A 238 -10.60 0.99 -17.14
CA ASP A 238 -10.21 1.59 -18.41
C ASP A 238 -8.86 1.07 -18.96
N ALA A 239 -8.39 -0.05 -18.42
CA ALA A 239 -7.10 -0.69 -18.68
C ALA A 239 -5.85 0.08 -18.21
N ILE A 240 -5.99 1.33 -17.76
CA ILE A 240 -4.85 2.22 -17.44
C ILE A 240 -4.85 2.63 -15.97
N HIS A 241 -5.98 3.11 -15.45
CA HIS A 241 -6.10 3.72 -14.12
C HIS A 241 -6.74 2.74 -13.13
N PRO A 242 -6.01 2.26 -12.11
CA PRO A 242 -6.61 1.43 -11.09
C PRO A 242 -7.77 2.16 -10.39
N GLY A 243 -8.83 1.43 -10.06
CA GLY A 243 -9.91 1.91 -9.21
C GLY A 243 -9.48 2.03 -7.74
N PRO A 244 -10.42 2.34 -6.82
CA PRO A 244 -10.12 2.45 -5.38
C PRO A 244 -9.41 1.23 -4.80
N ASP A 245 -9.89 0.02 -5.07
CA ASP A 245 -9.27 -1.23 -4.57
C ASP A 245 -7.85 -1.46 -5.11
N GLY A 246 -7.63 -1.16 -6.39
CA GLY A 246 -6.30 -1.24 -7.00
C GLY A 246 -5.33 -0.20 -6.41
N ASN A 247 -5.79 1.03 -6.18
CA ASN A 247 -5.00 2.06 -5.51
C ASN A 247 -4.70 1.71 -4.04
N PHE A 248 -5.61 1.02 -3.36
CA PHE A 248 -5.34 0.52 -2.01
C PHE A 248 -4.24 -0.55 -2.03
N ILE A 249 -4.30 -1.50 -2.96
CA ILE A 249 -3.22 -2.48 -3.16
C ILE A 249 -1.88 -1.78 -3.41
N MET A 250 -1.87 -0.69 -4.20
CA MET A 250 -0.66 0.10 -4.43
C MET A 250 -0.13 0.74 -3.13
N ALA A 251 -1.00 1.39 -2.36
CA ALA A 251 -0.64 2.01 -1.08
C ALA A 251 -0.09 0.97 -0.08
N TYR A 252 -0.79 -0.15 0.09
CA TYR A 252 -0.35 -1.27 0.93
C TYR A 252 1.02 -1.81 0.47
N THR A 253 1.20 -1.98 -0.85
CA THR A 253 2.44 -2.50 -1.42
C THR A 253 3.62 -1.58 -1.15
N LEU A 254 3.44 -0.26 -1.32
CA LEU A 254 4.45 0.75 -0.94
C LEU A 254 4.82 0.63 0.54
N LEU A 255 3.84 0.64 1.44
CA LEU A 255 4.07 0.57 2.88
C LEU A 255 4.74 -0.75 3.28
N LYS A 256 4.34 -1.87 2.67
CA LYS A 256 4.90 -3.20 2.97
C LYS A 256 6.33 -3.37 2.47
N GLN A 257 6.60 -3.03 1.20
CA GLN A 257 7.93 -3.23 0.61
C GLN A 257 8.96 -2.24 1.13
N THR A 258 8.53 -1.09 1.67
CA THR A 258 9.42 -0.13 2.37
C THR A 258 9.60 -0.46 3.86
N GLY A 259 8.85 -1.42 4.39
CA GLY A 259 8.97 -1.87 5.79
C GLY A 259 8.21 -1.01 6.81
N GLU A 260 7.29 -0.15 6.36
CA GLU A 260 6.41 0.63 7.24
C GLU A 260 5.27 -0.22 7.81
N ALA A 261 4.66 -1.09 6.98
CA ALA A 261 3.49 -1.87 7.38
C ALA A 261 3.78 -2.83 8.56
N GLY A 262 2.90 -2.81 9.57
CA GLY A 262 2.97 -3.72 10.72
C GLY A 262 1.84 -3.47 11.72
N PRO A 263 1.77 -4.23 12.83
CA PRO A 263 0.77 -4.04 13.88
C PRO A 263 0.90 -2.66 14.55
N ILE A 264 -0.19 -2.15 15.13
CA ILE A 264 -0.19 -0.88 15.88
C ILE A 264 -0.21 -1.06 17.39
N LEU A 265 -0.81 -2.16 17.85
CA LEU A 265 -1.00 -2.43 19.27
C LEU A 265 -1.15 -3.92 19.49
N SER A 266 -0.50 -4.41 20.54
CA SER A 266 -0.88 -5.65 21.21
C SER A 266 -0.88 -5.33 22.70
N ALA A 267 -2.04 -5.22 23.33
CA ALA A 267 -2.17 -4.84 24.73
C ALA A 267 -2.80 -5.96 25.53
N GLY A 268 -2.24 -6.29 26.69
CA GLY A 268 -2.86 -7.37 27.44
C GLY A 268 -2.30 -7.64 28.81
N VAL A 269 -2.92 -8.64 29.42
CA VAL A 269 -2.66 -9.08 30.79
C VAL A 269 -2.59 -10.59 30.84
N ARG A 270 -1.85 -11.10 31.82
CA ARG A 270 -1.74 -12.53 32.11
C ARG A 270 -1.83 -12.78 33.62
N VAL A 271 -2.36 -13.93 34.01
CA VAL A 271 -2.34 -14.34 35.41
C VAL A 271 -0.95 -14.88 35.77
N VAL A 272 -0.31 -14.28 36.77
CA VAL A 272 0.95 -14.72 37.37
C VAL A 272 0.76 -14.76 38.88
N ASN A 273 1.09 -15.89 39.52
CA ASN A 273 0.91 -16.09 40.96
C ASN A 273 -0.51 -15.75 41.45
N GLY A 274 -1.53 -16.10 40.66
CA GLY A 274 -2.94 -15.87 40.99
C GLY A 274 -3.42 -14.43 40.85
N GLN A 275 -2.61 -13.52 40.27
CA GLN A 275 -2.95 -12.11 40.08
C GLN A 275 -2.77 -11.69 38.63
N TRP A 276 -3.57 -10.73 38.17
CA TRP A 276 -3.38 -10.12 36.85
C TRP A 276 -2.10 -9.29 36.81
N GLN A 277 -1.29 -9.48 35.78
CA GLN A 277 -0.09 -8.71 35.50
C GLN A 277 -0.10 -8.24 34.04
N PRO A 278 0.32 -7.01 33.75
CA PRO A 278 0.46 -6.55 32.36
C PRO A 278 1.49 -7.39 31.61
N ILE A 279 1.17 -7.79 30.38
CA ILE A 279 2.11 -8.43 29.44
C ILE A 279 3.13 -7.37 28.98
N ASN A 280 2.67 -6.14 28.80
CA ASN A 280 3.46 -5.01 28.31
C ASN A 280 3.23 -3.75 29.17
N PRO A 281 3.95 -3.62 30.30
CA PRO A 281 3.79 -2.53 31.26
C PRO A 281 4.02 -1.11 30.67
N ALA A 282 4.69 -1.00 29.53
CA ALA A 282 4.95 0.28 28.88
C ALA A 282 3.70 0.93 28.24
N VAL A 283 2.64 0.14 27.99
CA VAL A 283 1.39 0.63 27.40
C VAL A 283 0.15 0.20 28.19
N VAL A 284 0.26 -0.81 29.07
CA VAL A 284 -0.83 -1.26 29.95
C VAL A 284 -0.56 -0.84 31.40
N SER A 285 -1.54 -0.20 32.04
CA SER A 285 -1.49 0.24 33.44
C SER A 285 -2.83 0.07 34.15
N GLU A 286 -2.87 0.36 35.46
CA GLU A 286 -4.11 0.34 36.27
C GLU A 286 -4.90 -0.99 36.21
N VAL A 287 -4.19 -2.13 36.16
CA VAL A 287 -4.80 -3.46 36.05
C VAL A 287 -5.57 -3.82 37.33
N LYS A 288 -6.85 -4.14 37.21
CA LYS A 288 -7.76 -4.53 38.31
C LYS A 288 -8.75 -5.59 37.83
N GLY A 289 -9.43 -6.29 38.75
CA GLY A 289 -10.49 -7.25 38.41
C GLY A 289 -10.38 -8.56 39.19
N ASN A 290 -11.26 -9.51 38.89
CA ASN A 290 -11.23 -10.84 39.50
C ASN A 290 -10.29 -11.76 38.70
N PRO A 291 -9.14 -12.19 39.26
CA PRO A 291 -8.23 -13.08 38.57
C PRO A 291 -8.95 -14.27 37.95
N THR A 292 -8.61 -14.57 36.70
CA THR A 292 -9.21 -15.65 35.89
C THR A 292 -10.67 -15.44 35.44
N ARG A 293 -11.38 -14.39 35.88
CA ARG A 293 -12.80 -14.17 35.52
C ARG A 293 -13.11 -12.82 34.89
N SER A 294 -12.48 -11.75 35.33
CA SER A 294 -12.68 -10.43 34.74
C SER A 294 -11.45 -9.57 34.95
N VAL A 295 -11.24 -8.63 34.05
CA VAL A 295 -10.12 -7.69 34.17
C VAL A 295 -10.46 -6.37 33.51
N SER A 296 -10.01 -5.29 34.13
CA SER A 296 -10.01 -3.96 33.55
C SER A 296 -8.63 -3.34 33.66
N TYR A 297 -8.27 -2.51 32.69
CA TYR A 297 -6.97 -1.87 32.62
C TYR A 297 -7.02 -0.65 31.70
N THR A 298 -5.99 0.19 31.81
CA THR A 298 -5.78 1.33 30.92
C THR A 298 -4.77 0.94 29.85
N VAL A 299 -5.03 1.36 28.61
CA VAL A 299 -4.10 1.25 27.49
C VAL A 299 -3.75 2.63 26.97
N LYS A 300 -2.47 2.86 26.71
CA LYS A 300 -1.95 4.06 26.05
C LYS A 300 -1.45 3.69 24.64
N PRO A 301 -2.30 3.73 23.60
CA PRO A 301 -1.87 3.45 22.25
C PRO A 301 -0.94 4.56 21.73
N LYS A 302 -0.12 4.22 20.73
CA LYS A 302 0.77 5.17 20.05
C LYS A 302 0.29 5.56 18.66
N ALA A 303 -0.66 4.80 18.12
CA ALA A 303 -1.19 4.91 16.77
C ALA A 303 -2.68 4.60 16.77
N LEU A 304 -3.34 4.97 15.69
CA LEU A 304 -4.71 4.62 15.35
C LEU A 304 -4.71 3.60 14.20
N PRO A 305 -5.75 2.76 14.05
CA PRO A 305 -5.84 1.82 12.95
C PRO A 305 -5.91 2.54 11.59
N TRP A 306 -5.34 1.93 10.55
CA TRP A 306 -5.47 2.36 9.16
C TRP A 306 -6.75 1.78 8.56
N VAL A 307 -7.73 2.66 8.34
CA VAL A 307 -9.08 2.29 7.90
C VAL A 307 -9.33 2.82 6.50
N GLN A 308 -9.87 1.96 5.63
CA GLN A 308 -10.17 2.33 4.24
C GLN A 308 -11.32 1.50 3.63
N GLN A 309 -11.99 0.68 4.44
CA GLN A 309 -13.02 -0.27 4.04
C GLN A 309 -14.18 0.39 3.29
N ALA A 310 -14.49 1.65 3.59
CA ALA A 310 -15.56 2.40 2.91
C ALA A 310 -15.26 2.74 1.44
N GLU A 311 -13.99 3.01 1.08
CA GLU A 311 -13.64 3.34 -0.31
C GLU A 311 -13.00 2.15 -1.05
N ALA A 312 -12.31 1.25 -0.35
CA ALA A 312 -11.56 0.14 -0.97
C ALA A 312 -11.75 -1.20 -0.21
N PRO A 313 -12.99 -1.70 -0.07
CA PRO A 313 -13.29 -2.90 0.72
C PRO A 313 -12.59 -4.16 0.20
N LEU A 314 -12.52 -4.33 -1.12
CA LEU A 314 -11.88 -5.50 -1.71
C LEU A 314 -10.35 -5.41 -1.60
N GLY A 315 -9.77 -4.23 -1.80
CA GLY A 315 -8.33 -3.99 -1.64
C GLY A 315 -7.85 -4.31 -0.22
N MET A 316 -8.58 -3.83 0.80
CA MET A 316 -8.35 -4.16 2.21
C MET A 316 -8.38 -5.68 2.45
N LYS A 317 -9.40 -6.35 1.92
CA LYS A 317 -9.59 -7.80 2.07
C LYS A 317 -8.48 -8.62 1.40
N LEU A 318 -8.13 -8.29 0.16
CA LEU A 318 -7.13 -9.03 -0.63
C LEU A 318 -5.74 -8.93 -0.04
N THR A 319 -5.40 -7.77 0.53
CA THR A 319 -4.12 -7.53 1.18
C THR A 319 -4.07 -7.96 2.64
N LYS A 320 -5.24 -8.22 3.25
CA LYS A 320 -5.41 -8.42 4.71
C LYS A 320 -4.78 -7.27 5.49
N ALA A 321 -5.04 -6.03 5.06
CA ALA A 321 -4.35 -4.86 5.61
C ALA A 321 -4.72 -4.55 7.06
N GLY A 322 -5.93 -4.90 7.52
CA GLY A 322 -6.30 -4.85 8.94
C GLY A 322 -5.27 -5.61 9.78
N HIS A 323 -5.20 -6.91 9.56
CA HIS A 323 -4.26 -7.79 10.27
C HIS A 323 -2.77 -7.49 10.00
N THR A 324 -2.36 -7.21 8.76
CA THR A 324 -0.93 -7.14 8.41
C THR A 324 -0.32 -5.75 8.51
N ALA A 325 -1.14 -4.69 8.51
CA ALA A 325 -0.69 -3.31 8.50
C ALA A 325 -1.42 -2.41 9.50
N SER A 326 -2.36 -2.93 10.29
CA SER A 326 -3.19 -2.12 11.19
C SER A 326 -3.63 -2.86 12.46
N GLN A 327 -3.07 -4.03 12.75
CA GLN A 327 -3.59 -4.89 13.82
C GLN A 327 -3.62 -4.17 15.17
N GLU A 328 -4.79 -4.15 15.77
CA GLU A 328 -5.06 -3.64 17.11
C GLU A 328 -5.58 -4.80 17.96
N SER A 329 -4.68 -5.44 18.70
CA SER A 329 -5.00 -6.67 19.43
C SER A 329 -5.04 -6.50 20.95
N TYR A 330 -5.96 -7.24 21.57
CA TYR A 330 -6.09 -7.37 23.02
C TYR A 330 -5.91 -8.81 23.49
N VAL A 331 -5.19 -9.00 24.60
CA VAL A 331 -4.85 -10.33 25.13
C VAL A 331 -5.21 -10.42 26.62
N ALA A 332 -5.88 -11.51 27.01
CA ALA A 332 -6.12 -11.88 28.40
C ALA A 332 -5.84 -13.37 28.61
N SER A 333 -4.66 -13.68 29.14
CA SER A 333 -4.21 -15.07 29.35
C SER A 333 -4.44 -15.51 30.79
N GLY A 334 -5.14 -16.65 30.98
CA GLY A 334 -5.48 -17.18 32.31
C GLY A 334 -6.94 -16.99 32.70
N LEU A 335 -7.80 -16.58 31.77
CA LEU A 335 -9.25 -16.66 31.93
C LEU A 335 -9.70 -18.13 32.04
N ILE A 336 -10.69 -18.41 32.89
CA ILE A 336 -11.35 -19.72 32.92
C ILE A 336 -12.19 -19.91 31.66
N SER A 337 -12.55 -21.17 31.35
CA SER A 337 -13.32 -21.48 30.16
C SER A 337 -14.66 -20.73 30.13
N GLY A 338 -14.94 -20.08 29.01
CA GLY A 338 -16.13 -19.24 28.85
C GLY A 338 -16.03 -18.28 27.67
N ARG A 339 -17.12 -17.54 27.45
CA ARG A 339 -17.13 -16.41 26.53
C ARG A 339 -17.04 -15.11 27.31
N TYR A 340 -16.35 -14.15 26.72
CA TYR A 340 -16.07 -12.86 27.32
C TYR A 340 -16.32 -11.76 26.31
N ASP A 341 -16.96 -10.71 26.80
CA ASP A 341 -17.17 -9.46 26.12
C ASP A 341 -15.96 -8.56 26.38
N LEU A 342 -15.39 -8.01 25.31
CA LEU A 342 -14.36 -6.99 25.36
C LEU A 342 -15.03 -5.64 25.13
N HIS A 343 -14.91 -4.75 26.11
CA HIS A 343 -15.35 -3.37 26.02
C HIS A 343 -14.15 -2.43 25.98
N ILE A 344 -14.26 -1.40 25.14
CA ILE A 344 -13.30 -0.28 25.06
C ILE A 344 -14.07 1.01 25.29
N ASN A 345 -13.69 1.76 26.32
CA ASN A 345 -14.37 2.97 26.79
C ASN A 345 -15.89 2.73 26.99
N GLY A 346 -16.24 1.56 27.56
CA GLY A 346 -17.61 1.14 27.83
C GLY A 346 -18.37 0.56 26.62
N LYS A 347 -17.85 0.69 25.39
CA LYS A 347 -18.47 0.11 24.20
C LYS A 347 -18.05 -1.34 23.98
N LEU A 348 -19.01 -2.24 23.75
CA LEU A 348 -18.72 -3.61 23.31
C LEU A 348 -18.10 -3.57 21.91
N VAL A 349 -16.91 -4.14 21.76
CA VAL A 349 -16.19 -4.23 20.46
C VAL A 349 -16.06 -5.68 19.97
N GLY A 350 -16.59 -6.63 20.75
CA GLY A 350 -16.74 -8.02 20.33
C GLY A 350 -16.75 -9.00 21.49
N THR A 351 -16.99 -10.26 21.15
CA THR A 351 -17.12 -11.36 22.10
C THR A 351 -16.30 -12.56 21.65
N TRP A 352 -15.36 -13.01 22.49
CA TRP A 352 -14.44 -14.11 22.21
C TRP A 352 -14.55 -15.21 23.25
N ASP A 353 -14.06 -16.41 22.95
CA ASP A 353 -13.80 -17.41 23.98
C ASP A 353 -12.44 -17.16 24.66
N GLU A 354 -12.19 -17.85 25.77
CA GLU A 354 -10.95 -17.67 26.54
C GLU A 354 -9.68 -17.99 25.72
N ARG A 355 -9.80 -18.88 24.73
CA ARG A 355 -8.67 -19.35 23.92
C ARG A 355 -8.27 -18.28 22.92
N ALA A 356 -9.23 -17.70 22.22
CA ALA A 356 -8.99 -16.59 21.30
C ALA A 356 -8.40 -15.38 22.04
N LEU A 357 -8.95 -15.03 23.22
CA LEU A 357 -8.41 -13.96 24.07
C LEU A 357 -7.01 -14.25 24.62
N SER A 358 -6.62 -15.51 24.76
CA SER A 358 -5.26 -15.87 25.18
C SER A 358 -4.20 -15.65 24.08
N VAL A 359 -4.63 -15.42 22.84
CA VAL A 359 -3.75 -15.26 21.66
C VAL A 359 -3.76 -13.81 21.17
N HIS A 360 -4.88 -13.36 20.59
CA HIS A 360 -5.15 -11.97 20.22
C HIS A 360 -6.62 -11.80 19.79
N ALA A 361 -7.34 -10.89 20.44
CA ALA A 361 -8.61 -10.37 19.94
C ALA A 361 -8.36 -9.09 19.14
N GLU A 362 -8.56 -9.16 17.81
CA GLU A 362 -8.35 -8.06 16.87
C GLU A 362 -9.62 -7.22 16.74
N VAL A 363 -9.49 -5.89 16.82
CA VAL A 363 -10.62 -4.95 16.81
C VAL A 363 -10.45 -3.79 15.83
N GLU A 364 -9.35 -3.78 15.04
CA GLU A 364 -9.04 -2.67 14.14
C GLU A 364 -10.04 -2.46 13.00
N GLU A 365 -10.91 -3.45 12.73
CA GLU A 365 -11.98 -3.37 11.75
C GLU A 365 -13.37 -3.26 12.39
N ASP A 366 -13.45 -3.24 13.73
CA ASP A 366 -14.73 -3.17 14.44
C ASP A 366 -15.32 -1.75 14.37
N PRO A 367 -16.53 -1.58 13.83
CA PRO A 367 -17.12 -0.26 13.66
C PRO A 367 -17.48 0.42 14.97
N ASP A 368 -17.64 -0.31 16.08
CA ASP A 368 -17.95 0.29 17.38
C ASP A 368 -16.69 0.69 18.16
N SER A 369 -15.52 0.19 17.76
CA SER A 369 -14.22 0.56 18.32
C SER A 369 -13.99 2.08 18.32
N PRO A 370 -13.67 2.70 19.48
CA PRO A 370 -13.37 4.12 19.55
C PRO A 370 -12.19 4.57 18.67
N THR A 371 -11.16 3.74 18.51
CA THR A 371 -9.98 4.03 17.68
C THR A 371 -10.32 3.94 16.19
N TYR A 372 -11.14 2.97 15.79
CA TYR A 372 -11.69 2.89 14.43
C TYR A 372 -12.52 4.13 14.08
N GLN A 373 -13.44 4.52 14.96
CA GLN A 373 -14.28 5.70 14.80
C GLN A 373 -13.48 7.00 14.74
N GLN A 374 -12.39 7.12 15.51
CA GLN A 374 -11.47 8.25 15.42
C GLN A 374 -10.72 8.25 14.08
N SER A 375 -10.27 7.08 13.61
CA SER A 375 -9.59 6.91 12.33
C SER A 375 -10.48 7.33 11.18
N LEU A 376 -11.75 6.92 11.16
CA LEU A 376 -12.72 7.34 10.14
C LEU A 376 -12.84 8.86 10.01
N LYS A 377 -12.77 9.60 11.12
CA LYS A 377 -12.78 11.08 11.10
C LYS A 377 -11.53 11.63 10.44
N VAL A 378 -10.36 11.05 10.73
CA VAL A 378 -9.08 11.39 10.10
C VAL A 378 -9.14 11.17 8.59
N VAL A 379 -9.60 9.98 8.14
CA VAL A 379 -9.63 9.64 6.72
C VAL A 379 -10.64 10.49 5.96
N ALA A 380 -11.81 10.77 6.56
CA ALA A 380 -12.83 11.61 5.96
C ALA A 380 -12.34 13.05 5.76
N LEU A 381 -11.57 13.57 6.71
CA LEU A 381 -11.00 14.90 6.62
C LEU A 381 -9.86 14.97 5.59
N ASN A 382 -8.99 13.96 5.53
CA ASN A 382 -7.95 13.91 4.50
C ASN A 382 -8.53 13.69 3.10
N LYS A 383 -9.65 12.99 2.98
CA LYS A 383 -10.41 12.90 1.73
C LYS A 383 -10.89 14.28 1.28
N LYS A 384 -11.51 15.07 2.18
CA LYS A 384 -11.90 16.45 1.88
C LYS A 384 -10.72 17.30 1.46
N ARG A 385 -9.58 17.22 2.16
CA ARG A 385 -8.32 17.88 1.76
C ARG A 385 -7.95 17.54 0.31
N ASN A 386 -7.99 16.25 -0.04
CA ASN A 386 -7.62 15.81 -1.38
C ASN A 386 -8.62 16.27 -2.44
N ASP A 387 -9.92 16.18 -2.18
CA ASP A 387 -10.96 16.53 -3.13
C ASP A 387 -11.13 18.05 -3.34
N GLU A 388 -10.95 18.85 -2.28
CA GLU A 388 -11.19 20.30 -2.32
C GLU A 388 -9.93 21.14 -2.56
N ALA A 389 -8.74 20.62 -2.22
CA ALA A 389 -7.49 21.38 -2.34
C ALA A 389 -6.49 20.70 -3.29
N VAL A 390 -6.14 19.44 -3.04
CA VAL A 390 -5.03 18.77 -3.75
C VAL A 390 -5.38 18.47 -5.21
N ARG A 391 -6.54 17.86 -5.49
CA ARG A 391 -6.96 17.55 -6.86
C ARG A 391 -7.21 18.82 -7.69
N PRO A 392 -7.92 19.86 -7.20
CA PRO A 392 -8.02 21.14 -7.90
C PRO A 392 -6.65 21.78 -8.19
N MET A 393 -5.70 21.66 -7.26
CA MET A 393 -4.32 22.11 -7.46
C MET A 393 -3.67 21.34 -8.61
N ARG A 394 -3.79 20.01 -8.66
CA ARG A 394 -3.20 19.22 -9.76
C ARG A 394 -3.89 19.48 -11.10
N ASN A 395 -5.21 19.74 -11.11
CA ASN A 395 -5.92 20.20 -12.30
C ASN A 395 -5.37 21.54 -12.82
N LEU A 396 -4.98 22.44 -11.91
CA LEU A 396 -4.35 23.71 -12.26
C LEU A 396 -2.98 23.50 -12.94
N TRP A 397 -2.15 22.59 -12.42
CA TRP A 397 -0.90 22.16 -13.08
C TRP A 397 -1.13 21.52 -14.45
N GLY A 398 -2.21 20.75 -14.62
CA GLY A 398 -2.60 20.22 -15.93
C GLY A 398 -2.83 21.31 -16.98
N LYS A 399 -3.36 22.48 -16.58
CA LYS A 399 -3.54 23.63 -17.49
C LYS A 399 -2.22 24.29 -17.88
N GLN A 400 -1.20 24.24 -17.02
CA GLN A 400 0.13 24.80 -17.33
C GLN A 400 0.77 24.11 -18.54
N LYS A 401 0.54 22.81 -18.72
CA LYS A 401 1.10 22.04 -19.84
C LYS A 401 0.74 22.66 -21.21
N GLY A 402 -0.48 23.18 -21.35
CA GLY A 402 -0.94 23.88 -22.56
C GLY A 402 -0.36 25.29 -22.72
N MET A 403 0.23 25.85 -21.67
CA MET A 403 0.80 27.20 -21.65
C MET A 403 2.31 27.23 -21.89
N PHE A 404 3.02 26.10 -21.77
CA PHE A 404 4.48 26.08 -21.97
C PHE A 404 4.91 26.60 -23.34
N ASN A 405 4.20 26.26 -24.42
CA ASN A 405 4.52 26.76 -25.76
C ASN A 405 4.34 28.28 -25.88
N LYS A 406 3.46 28.89 -25.06
CA LYS A 406 3.23 30.33 -25.03
C LYS A 406 4.29 31.10 -24.27
N ARG A 407 5.12 30.42 -23.46
CA ARG A 407 6.20 31.07 -22.69
C ARG A 407 7.13 31.90 -23.57
N GLU A 408 7.38 31.42 -24.79
CA GLU A 408 8.22 32.09 -25.78
C GLU A 408 7.38 32.79 -26.86
N SER A 409 6.27 32.19 -27.31
CA SER A 409 5.49 32.74 -28.44
C SER A 409 4.54 33.88 -28.07
N ASP A 410 4.11 33.98 -26.81
CA ASP A 410 3.15 34.98 -26.31
C ASP A 410 3.40 35.25 -24.82
N LYS A 411 4.49 35.95 -24.55
CA LYS A 411 4.99 36.22 -23.20
C LYS A 411 3.97 36.97 -22.33
N VAL A 412 3.23 37.93 -22.90
CA VAL A 412 2.24 38.73 -22.15
C VAL A 412 1.10 37.84 -21.66
N ALA A 413 0.56 36.97 -22.52
CA ALA A 413 -0.48 36.04 -22.11
C ALA A 413 0.03 35.00 -21.10
N TYR A 414 1.28 34.55 -21.25
CA TYR A 414 1.91 33.63 -20.31
C TYR A 414 2.10 34.28 -18.92
N ASP A 415 2.61 35.51 -18.84
CA ASP A 415 2.88 36.20 -17.58
C ASP A 415 1.56 36.53 -16.83
N ALA A 416 0.51 36.92 -17.56
CA ALA A 416 -0.83 37.12 -17.00
C ALA A 416 -1.39 35.81 -16.42
N TRP A 417 -1.34 34.73 -17.19
CA TRP A 417 -1.78 33.40 -16.73
C TRP A 417 -0.96 32.90 -15.54
N GLN A 418 0.37 33.12 -15.53
CA GLN A 418 1.26 32.72 -14.45
C GLN A 418 0.89 33.42 -13.15
N THR A 419 0.51 34.71 -13.21
CA THR A 419 0.05 35.46 -12.03
C THR A 419 -1.22 34.85 -11.44
N GLU A 420 -2.24 34.59 -12.27
CA GLU A 420 -3.47 33.93 -11.83
C GLU A 420 -3.22 32.52 -11.29
N PHE A 421 -2.32 31.78 -11.93
CA PHE A 421 -1.90 30.44 -11.52
C PHE A 421 -1.29 30.47 -10.12
N GLN A 422 -0.35 31.38 -9.83
CA GLN A 422 0.30 31.47 -8.53
C GLN A 422 -0.69 31.87 -7.42
N THR A 423 -1.62 32.78 -7.70
CA THR A 423 -2.67 33.16 -6.75
C THR A 423 -3.55 31.96 -6.38
N LYS A 424 -4.10 31.26 -7.38
CA LYS A 424 -4.95 30.07 -7.14
C LYS A 424 -4.17 28.94 -6.48
N ARG A 425 -2.90 28.75 -6.86
CA ARG A 425 -2.00 27.80 -6.20
C ARG A 425 -1.88 28.13 -4.72
N LYS A 426 -1.62 29.39 -4.37
CA LYS A 426 -1.48 29.80 -2.97
C LYS A 426 -2.76 29.55 -2.18
N GLU A 427 -3.93 29.90 -2.71
CA GLU A 427 -5.23 29.65 -2.06
C GLU A 427 -5.45 28.18 -1.73
N LEU A 428 -5.16 27.29 -2.68
CA LEU A 428 -5.32 25.85 -2.51
C LEU A 428 -4.24 25.25 -1.58
N ASP A 429 -3.01 25.75 -1.61
CA ASP A 429 -1.95 25.36 -0.66
C ASP A 429 -2.36 25.76 0.78
N ASP A 430 -2.91 26.97 0.98
CA ASP A 430 -3.39 27.45 2.29
C ASP A 430 -4.59 26.61 2.78
N LEU A 431 -5.52 26.24 1.87
CA LEU A 431 -6.66 25.37 2.19
C LEU A 431 -6.19 23.97 2.60
N ALA A 432 -5.23 23.39 1.88
CA ALA A 432 -4.66 22.09 2.23
C ALA A 432 -4.00 22.14 3.62
N ALA A 433 -3.23 23.19 3.92
CA ALA A 433 -2.58 23.37 5.22
C ALA A 433 -3.59 23.49 6.38
N LYS A 434 -4.75 24.15 6.16
CA LYS A 434 -5.84 24.22 7.14
C LYS A 434 -6.37 22.82 7.47
N TYR A 435 -6.66 22.02 6.45
CA TYR A 435 -7.10 20.64 6.65
C TYR A 435 -6.04 19.80 7.37
N GLU A 436 -4.76 19.90 6.99
CA GLU A 436 -3.67 19.21 7.67
C GLU A 436 -3.59 19.58 9.16
N ALA A 437 -3.74 20.86 9.49
CA ALA A 437 -3.75 21.31 10.88
C ALA A 437 -4.88 20.66 11.69
N GLU A 438 -6.08 20.58 11.13
CA GLU A 438 -7.23 19.93 11.77
C GLU A 438 -7.03 18.41 11.88
N ILE A 439 -6.48 17.74 10.84
CA ILE A 439 -6.12 16.32 10.87
C ILE A 439 -5.19 16.03 12.06
N TYR A 440 -4.13 16.82 12.25
CA TYR A 440 -3.19 16.64 13.37
C TYR A 440 -3.79 16.99 14.75
N GLN A 441 -4.92 17.69 14.80
CA GLN A 441 -5.66 17.88 16.06
C GLN A 441 -6.51 16.65 16.39
N ILE A 442 -7.19 16.08 15.38
CA ILE A 442 -8.12 14.97 15.60
C ILE A 442 -7.43 13.59 15.63
N ASN A 443 -6.22 13.45 15.10
CA ASN A 443 -5.47 12.18 15.12
C ASN A 443 -4.76 11.89 16.46
N LYS A 444 -4.85 12.80 17.44
CA LYS A 444 -4.24 12.61 18.76
C LYS A 444 -4.87 11.44 19.48
N VAL A 445 -4.07 10.39 19.69
CA VAL A 445 -4.48 9.15 20.34
C VAL A 445 -4.81 9.43 21.81
N LYS A 446 -5.91 8.84 22.28
CA LYS A 446 -6.38 8.95 23.66
C LYS A 446 -6.12 7.65 24.41
N GLU A 447 -6.00 7.75 25.73
CA GLU A 447 -6.01 6.55 26.58
C GLU A 447 -7.34 5.82 26.45
N LEU A 448 -7.28 4.50 26.53
CA LEU A 448 -8.41 3.60 26.42
C LEU A 448 -8.59 2.88 27.75
N LYS A 449 -9.82 2.82 28.24
CA LYS A 449 -10.21 1.93 29.33
C LYS A 449 -10.73 0.63 28.72
N VAL A 450 -10.09 -0.47 29.03
CA VAL A 450 -10.41 -1.80 28.53
C VAL A 450 -11.03 -2.61 29.65
N GLU A 451 -12.11 -3.32 29.34
CA GLU A 451 -12.78 -4.23 30.26
C GLU A 451 -13.06 -5.55 29.54
N ILE A 452 -12.68 -6.67 30.15
CA ILE A 452 -12.97 -8.01 29.67
C ILE A 452 -13.77 -8.72 30.76
N MET A 453 -15.01 -9.08 30.44
CA MET A 453 -15.97 -9.61 31.41
C MET A 453 -16.73 -10.81 30.82
N PRO A 454 -17.22 -11.76 31.63
CA PRO A 454 -17.99 -12.88 31.12
C PRO A 454 -19.23 -12.40 30.38
N THR A 455 -19.47 -12.92 29.19
CA THR A 455 -20.67 -12.61 28.40
C THR A 455 -21.92 -13.04 29.19
N PRO A 456 -22.91 -12.16 29.40
CA PRO A 456 -24.15 -12.53 30.08
C PRO A 456 -24.81 -13.73 29.38
N ARG A 457 -25.24 -14.74 30.15
CA ARG A 457 -26.06 -15.83 29.59
C ARG A 457 -27.36 -15.21 29.08
N PRO A 458 -27.85 -15.58 27.87
CA PRO A 458 -29.20 -15.23 27.46
C PRO A 458 -30.17 -15.65 28.57
N ALA A 459 -31.10 -14.77 28.93
CA ALA A 459 -32.17 -15.13 29.86
C ALA A 459 -32.86 -16.38 29.30
N ALA A 460 -33.00 -17.42 30.14
CA ALA A 460 -33.79 -18.58 29.75
C ALA A 460 -35.17 -18.08 29.31
N PRO A 461 -35.73 -18.57 28.18
CA PRO A 461 -37.07 -18.17 27.77
C PRO A 461 -38.01 -18.38 28.96
N ALA A 462 -38.74 -17.34 29.33
CA ALA A 462 -39.72 -17.41 30.41
C ALA A 462 -40.61 -18.63 30.13
N LYS A 463 -40.64 -19.59 31.06
CA LYS A 463 -41.58 -20.71 30.98
C LYS A 463 -42.95 -20.10 30.78
N ALA A 464 -43.53 -20.28 29.60
CA ALA A 464 -44.91 -19.90 29.35
C ALA A 464 -45.75 -20.49 30.48
N ALA A 465 -46.40 -19.63 31.25
CA ALA A 465 -47.34 -20.08 32.27
C ALA A 465 -48.35 -20.99 31.56
N GLN A 466 -48.37 -22.27 31.91
CA GLN A 466 -49.40 -23.19 31.45
C GLN A 466 -50.73 -22.61 31.91
N GLN A 467 -51.52 -22.12 30.95
CA GLN A 467 -52.92 -21.79 31.20
C GLN A 467 -53.62 -23.05 31.74
N PRO A 468 -54.35 -22.97 32.86
CA PRO A 468 -55.10 -24.11 33.34
C PRO A 468 -56.14 -24.52 32.29
N ALA A 469 -56.14 -25.81 31.95
CA ALA A 469 -57.04 -26.40 30.97
C ALA A 469 -58.51 -26.05 31.28
N ALA A 470 -59.21 -25.50 30.29
CA ALA A 470 -60.64 -25.25 30.36
C ALA A 470 -61.40 -26.58 30.54
N LYS A 471 -62.33 -26.62 31.50
CA LYS A 471 -63.24 -27.75 31.70
C LYS A 471 -64.10 -27.98 30.45
N PRO A 472 -64.37 -29.22 30.03
CA PRO A 472 -65.26 -29.50 28.91
C PRO A 472 -66.71 -29.11 29.25
N ALA A 473 -67.39 -28.46 28.30
CA ALA A 473 -68.80 -28.14 28.40
C ALA A 473 -69.68 -29.40 28.25
N GLU A 474 -70.63 -29.58 29.16
CA GLU A 474 -71.65 -30.63 29.10
C GLU A 474 -72.60 -30.41 27.91
N ALA A 475 -72.71 -31.42 27.05
CA ALA A 475 -73.69 -31.48 25.97
C ALA A 475 -75.08 -31.78 26.55
N LYS A 476 -75.99 -30.81 26.47
CA LYS A 476 -77.43 -31.03 26.67
C LYS A 476 -77.99 -31.88 25.52
N LYS A 477 -78.48 -33.09 25.85
CA LYS A 477 -79.47 -33.81 25.05
C LYS A 477 -80.85 -33.19 25.31
N ALA A 478 -81.58 -32.87 24.25
CA ALA A 478 -83.04 -32.74 24.28
C ALA A 478 -83.61 -33.38 23.01
N ALA A 479 -84.63 -34.21 23.26
CA ALA A 479 -85.59 -34.90 22.40
C ALA A 479 -85.55 -34.68 20.89
#